data_AF-A0A7R9YLR1-F1
#
_entry.id   AF-A0A7R9YLR1-F1
#
_cell.length_a   1.000
_cell.length_b   1.000
_cell.length_c   1.000
_cell.angle_alpha   90.00
_cell.angle_beta   90.00
_cell.angle_gamma   90.00
#
_symmetry.space_group_name_H-M   'P 1'
#
loop_
_entity.id
_entity.type
_entity.pdbx_description
1 polymer ?
#
loop_
_entity_poly.entity_id
_entity_poly.type
_entity_poly.pdbx_seq_one_letter_code
_entity_poly.pdbx_strand_id
1 'polypeptide(L)'
;PYHFESLGSFAERAHTLYLMACNDDRRTSSSAVMWTLHLRVGATVFVNFRSEERHLLASGAERWLRVGGWARDESIVSPVSTGFPNGPYAGPTFSRRCAPGTVELMGSNCWEGTFFVFVELDAAAGESRGGTAAAPSPGTSAPPRRGSEGPASQ
;
A
#
# COMPACT_ATOMS: atom_id res chain seq x y z
N PRO A 1 11.66 23.41 -13.24
CA PRO A 1 11.41 21.96 -13.45
C PRO A 1 10.60 21.43 -12.27
N TYR A 2 9.60 20.59 -12.52
CA TYR A 2 8.75 20.02 -11.46
C TYR A 2 9.54 18.95 -10.68
N HIS A 3 9.60 19.09 -9.35
CA HIS A 3 10.28 18.15 -8.45
C HIS A 3 9.73 18.26 -7.01
N PHE A 4 9.97 17.21 -6.22
CA PHE A 4 9.72 17.25 -4.77
C PHE A 4 10.84 18.00 -4.05
N GLU A 5 10.45 18.94 -3.21
CA GLU A 5 11.34 19.55 -2.21
C GLU A 5 11.45 18.65 -0.97
N SER A 6 10.38 17.90 -0.67
CA SER A 6 10.33 16.90 0.40
C SER A 6 9.36 15.78 0.02
N LEU A 7 9.68 14.55 0.39
CA LEU A 7 8.76 13.41 0.30
C LEU A 7 7.86 13.27 1.54
N GLY A 8 8.03 14.13 2.54
CA GLY A 8 7.31 14.05 3.81
C GLY A 8 7.51 12.69 4.48
N SER A 9 6.45 12.12 5.03
CA SER A 9 6.51 10.81 5.69
C SER A 9 6.94 9.68 4.74
N PHE A 10 6.80 9.83 3.41
CA PHE A 10 7.18 8.77 2.47
C PHE A 10 8.70 8.59 2.32
N ALA A 11 9.52 9.54 2.77
CA ALA A 11 10.99 9.44 2.69
C ALA A 11 11.55 8.26 3.50
N GLU A 12 10.90 7.91 4.62
CA GLU A 12 11.40 6.94 5.60
C GLU A 12 10.64 5.61 5.57
N ARG A 13 9.59 5.51 4.75
CA ARG A 13 8.75 4.32 4.68
C ARG A 13 9.41 3.26 3.81
N ALA A 14 9.82 2.17 4.45
CA ALA A 14 10.31 0.99 3.75
C ALA A 14 9.26 0.46 2.76
N HIS A 15 9.73 -0.15 1.67
CA HIS A 15 8.88 -0.78 0.65
C HIS A 15 7.83 0.14 0.00
N THR A 16 8.03 1.46 0.07
CA THR A 16 7.18 2.44 -0.59
C THR A 16 7.75 2.83 -1.96
N LEU A 17 6.91 2.76 -2.98
CA LEU A 17 7.21 3.16 -4.35
C LEU A 17 6.42 4.41 -4.71
N TYR A 18 7.07 5.39 -5.35
CA TYR A 18 6.39 6.50 -6.00
C TYR A 18 6.10 6.13 -7.46
N LEU A 19 4.84 6.26 -7.88
CA LEU A 19 4.44 6.03 -9.27
C LEU A 19 4.49 7.35 -10.03
N MET A 20 5.46 7.48 -10.94
CA MET A 20 5.52 8.58 -11.89
C MET A 20 4.48 8.37 -13.00
N ALA A 21 3.31 8.95 -12.81
CA ALA A 21 2.22 8.84 -13.77
C ALA A 21 2.20 10.02 -14.76
N CYS A 22 1.55 9.80 -15.91
CA CYS A 22 1.49 10.79 -16.99
C CYS A 22 0.67 12.01 -16.57
N ASN A 23 1.27 13.20 -16.61
CA ASN A 23 0.54 14.43 -16.27
C ASN A 23 -0.45 14.87 -17.35
N ASP A 24 -0.44 14.26 -18.54
CA ASP A 24 -1.41 14.58 -19.60
C ASP A 24 -2.81 14.07 -19.27
N ASP A 25 -2.92 13.08 -18.38
CA ASP A 25 -4.20 12.56 -17.91
C ASP A 25 -4.89 13.46 -16.88
N ARG A 26 -4.26 14.58 -16.48
CA ARG A 26 -4.76 15.49 -15.41
C ARG A 26 -6.19 15.96 -15.59
N ARG A 27 -6.67 16.04 -16.83
CA ARG A 27 -8.03 16.48 -17.18
C ARG A 27 -9.07 15.36 -17.17
N THR A 28 -8.68 14.12 -16.86
CA THR A 28 -9.63 13.03 -16.73
C THR A 28 -10.68 13.37 -15.68
N SER A 29 -11.96 13.16 -16.01
CA SER A 29 -13.09 13.43 -15.11
C SER A 29 -12.93 12.68 -13.79
N SER A 30 -13.34 13.28 -12.68
CA SER A 30 -13.37 12.63 -11.36
C SER A 30 -14.40 11.50 -11.25
N SER A 31 -15.25 11.34 -12.28
CA SER A 31 -16.16 10.21 -12.45
C SER A 31 -15.67 9.13 -13.42
N ALA A 32 -14.49 9.31 -14.03
CA ALA A 32 -13.90 8.35 -14.98
C ALA A 32 -12.62 7.75 -14.41
N VAL A 33 -12.34 6.49 -14.78
CA VAL A 33 -11.06 5.84 -14.45
C VAL A 33 -9.95 6.56 -15.21
N MET A 34 -8.94 7.01 -14.47
CA MET A 34 -7.74 7.64 -15.03
C MET A 34 -6.63 6.61 -15.16
N TRP A 35 -6.33 5.90 -14.08
CA TRP A 35 -5.32 4.85 -14.07
C TRP A 35 -5.83 3.57 -13.40
N THR A 36 -5.27 2.45 -13.83
CA THR A 36 -5.54 1.13 -13.27
C THR A 36 -4.23 0.55 -12.74
N LEU A 37 -4.17 0.29 -11.43
CA LEU A 37 -3.06 -0.40 -10.82
C LEU A 37 -3.33 -1.90 -10.78
N HIS A 38 -2.35 -2.70 -11.21
CA HIS A 38 -2.38 -4.15 -11.09
C HIS A 38 -1.41 -4.60 -10.00
N LEU A 39 -1.96 -4.96 -8.85
CA LEU A 39 -1.20 -5.36 -7.66
C LEU A 39 -1.06 -6.88 -7.63
N ARG A 40 0.18 -7.38 -7.55
CA ARG A 40 0.47 -8.82 -7.39
C ARG A 40 0.52 -9.27 -5.92
N VAL A 41 0.71 -8.32 -5.01
CA VAL A 41 0.74 -8.52 -3.56
C VAL A 41 -0.23 -7.53 -2.92
N GLY A 42 -0.59 -7.76 -1.65
CA GLY A 42 -1.31 -6.75 -0.87
C GLY A 42 -0.47 -5.49 -0.74
N ALA A 43 -1.14 -4.35 -0.68
CA ALA A 43 -0.46 -3.06 -0.58
C ALA A 43 -1.37 -2.03 0.10
N THR A 44 -0.75 -1.00 0.67
CA THR A 44 -1.43 0.24 1.02
C THR A 44 -1.14 1.26 -0.08
N VAL A 45 -2.19 1.69 -0.78
CA VAL A 45 -2.07 2.74 -1.80
C VAL A 45 -2.41 4.07 -1.14
N PHE A 46 -1.56 5.07 -1.40
CA PHE A 46 -1.74 6.43 -0.95
C PHE A 46 -1.91 7.34 -2.16
N VAL A 47 -2.88 8.24 -2.09
CA VAL A 47 -3.06 9.34 -3.04
C VAL A 47 -2.88 10.66 -2.30
N ASN A 48 -1.93 11.48 -2.74
CA ASN A 48 -1.67 12.80 -2.18
C ASN A 48 -2.10 13.86 -3.18
N PHE A 49 -3.07 14.69 -2.79
CA PHE A 49 -3.52 15.82 -3.58
C PHE A 49 -2.64 17.02 -3.30
N ARG A 50 -2.36 17.81 -4.34
CA ARG A 50 -1.48 19.00 -4.26
C ARG A 50 -2.03 20.11 -3.36
N SER A 51 -3.35 20.21 -3.23
CA SER A 51 -4.02 21.14 -2.32
C SER A 51 -5.44 20.67 -2.02
N GLU A 52 -5.99 21.07 -0.88
CA GLU A 52 -7.35 20.71 -0.47
C GLU A 52 -8.41 21.42 -1.32
N GLU A 53 -8.36 22.74 -1.41
CA GLU A 53 -9.42 23.53 -2.04
C GLU A 53 -9.50 23.25 -3.54
N ARG A 54 -8.36 23.28 -4.23
CA ARG A 54 -8.32 23.22 -5.69
C ARG A 54 -8.22 21.82 -6.29
N HIS A 55 -7.37 20.96 -5.73
CA HIS A 55 -7.09 19.66 -6.36
C HIS A 55 -7.99 18.54 -5.81
N LEU A 56 -8.53 18.69 -4.60
CA LEU A 56 -9.46 17.74 -3.99
C LEU A 56 -10.93 18.21 -4.11
N LEU A 57 -11.26 19.39 -3.56
CA LEU A 57 -12.66 19.83 -3.46
C LEU A 57 -13.19 20.34 -4.79
N ALA A 58 -12.52 21.32 -5.41
CA ALA A 58 -12.99 21.92 -6.67
C ALA A 58 -12.98 20.93 -7.86
N SER A 59 -12.16 19.89 -7.83
CA SER A 59 -12.14 18.84 -8.86
C SER A 59 -13.29 17.82 -8.72
N GLY A 60 -13.92 17.76 -7.54
CA GLY A 60 -14.88 16.73 -7.18
C GLY A 60 -14.27 15.38 -6.82
N ALA A 61 -12.94 15.30 -6.65
CA ALA A 61 -12.24 14.06 -6.36
C ALA A 61 -12.66 13.44 -5.00
N GLU A 62 -13.06 14.26 -4.03
CA GLU A 62 -13.58 13.81 -2.74
C GLU A 62 -14.70 12.77 -2.88
N ARG A 63 -15.55 12.90 -3.91
CA ARG A 63 -16.66 11.99 -4.14
C ARG A 63 -16.18 10.56 -4.38
N TRP A 64 -15.18 10.36 -5.25
CA TRP A 64 -14.70 9.02 -5.56
C TRP A 64 -13.83 8.45 -4.44
N LEU A 65 -13.15 9.30 -3.67
CA LEU A 65 -12.44 8.88 -2.46
C LEU A 65 -13.42 8.28 -1.45
N ARG A 66 -14.51 9.01 -1.16
CA ARG A 66 -15.56 8.57 -0.24
C ARG A 66 -16.25 7.29 -0.71
N VAL A 67 -16.66 7.23 -1.98
CA VAL A 67 -17.31 6.04 -2.55
C VAL A 67 -16.36 4.84 -2.62
N GLY A 68 -15.08 5.09 -2.91
CA GLY A 68 -14.05 4.07 -3.06
C GLY A 68 -13.44 3.57 -1.75
N GLY A 69 -13.93 4.04 -0.60
CA GLY A 69 -13.43 3.62 0.72
C GLY A 69 -12.01 4.10 1.04
N TRP A 70 -11.62 5.26 0.50
CA TRP A 70 -10.34 5.89 0.84
C TRP A 70 -10.50 6.71 2.12
N ALA A 71 -9.59 6.52 3.06
CA ALA A 71 -9.57 7.25 4.32
C ALA A 71 -8.54 8.36 4.28
N ARG A 72 -8.88 9.56 4.80
CA ARG A 72 -7.90 10.62 5.01
C ARG A 72 -6.91 10.16 6.07
N ASP A 73 -5.62 10.35 5.81
CA ASP A 73 -4.55 9.92 6.73
C ASP A 73 -3.82 11.15 7.28
N GLU A 74 -4.24 11.58 8.46
CA GLU A 74 -3.66 12.75 9.16
C GLU A 74 -2.28 12.45 9.76
N SER A 75 -1.89 11.17 9.85
CA SER A 75 -0.57 10.78 10.35
C SER A 75 0.53 10.98 9.30
N ILE A 76 0.15 11.17 8.03
CA ILE A 76 1.09 11.39 6.93
C ILE A 76 1.41 12.88 6.79
N VAL A 77 2.67 13.23 7.04
CA VAL A 77 3.23 14.51 6.64
C VAL A 77 3.30 14.52 5.11
N SER A 78 2.59 15.46 4.49
CA SER A 78 2.50 15.57 3.03
C SER A 78 3.88 15.74 2.39
N PRO A 79 4.12 15.14 1.20
CA PRO A 79 5.19 15.59 0.34
C PRO A 79 4.98 17.07 -0.03
N VAL A 80 6.09 17.77 -0.24
CA VAL A 80 6.12 19.14 -0.73
C VAL A 80 6.69 19.12 -2.14
N SER A 81 5.94 19.65 -3.08
CA SER A 81 6.36 19.71 -4.48
C SER A 81 6.40 21.13 -5.01
N THR A 82 7.42 21.41 -5.82
CA THR A 82 7.39 22.60 -6.68
C THR A 82 6.30 22.43 -7.71
N GLY A 83 5.61 23.49 -8.08
CA GLY A 83 4.53 23.40 -9.04
C GLY A 83 4.33 24.71 -9.78
N PHE A 84 4.13 24.62 -11.09
CA PHE A 84 3.75 25.76 -11.90
C PHE A 84 2.22 25.72 -12.12
N PRO A 85 1.48 26.82 -11.93
CA PRO A 85 1.96 28.17 -11.64
C PRO A 85 1.99 28.56 -10.16
N ASN A 86 1.39 27.78 -9.24
CA ASN A 86 1.09 28.24 -7.86
C ASN A 86 1.78 27.46 -6.73
N GLY A 87 2.79 26.63 -7.03
CA GLY A 87 3.50 25.90 -5.99
C GLY A 87 4.30 26.83 -5.05
N PRO A 88 4.83 26.31 -3.94
CA PRO A 88 4.87 24.90 -3.57
C PRO A 88 3.51 24.34 -3.13
N TYR A 89 3.31 23.04 -3.36
CA TYR A 89 2.09 22.32 -3.04
C TYR A 89 2.34 21.30 -1.93
N ALA A 90 1.47 21.31 -0.91
CA ALA A 90 1.39 20.34 0.16
C ALA A 90 -0.08 20.18 0.54
N GLY A 91 -0.67 19.03 0.26
CA GLY A 91 -2.10 18.81 0.46
C GLY A 91 -2.41 17.47 1.09
N PRO A 92 -3.69 17.11 1.17
CA PRO A 92 -4.11 15.96 1.96
C PRO A 92 -3.72 14.64 1.31
N THR A 93 -3.36 13.68 2.16
CA THR A 93 -3.13 12.29 1.77
C THR A 93 -4.31 11.43 2.17
N PHE A 94 -4.71 10.55 1.27
CA PHE A 94 -5.70 9.50 1.53
C PHE A 94 -5.07 8.15 1.28
N SER A 95 -5.42 7.16 2.09
CA SER A 95 -4.91 5.81 1.98
C SER A 95 -6.04 4.79 1.85
N ARG A 96 -5.73 3.69 1.17
CA ARG A 96 -6.60 2.51 1.10
C ARG A 96 -5.78 1.24 1.06
N ARG A 97 -6.12 0.33 1.96
CA ARG A 97 -5.59 -1.03 1.97
C ARG A 97 -6.21 -1.83 0.83
N CYS A 98 -5.36 -2.43 -0.01
CA CYS A 98 -5.77 -3.15 -1.20
C CYS A 98 -5.22 -4.59 -1.17
N ALA A 99 -6.08 -5.55 -1.48
CA ALA A 99 -5.66 -6.93 -1.74
C ALA A 99 -4.97 -7.02 -3.13
N PRO A 100 -4.27 -8.14 -3.44
CA PRO A 100 -3.84 -8.41 -4.80
C PRO A 100 -5.03 -8.33 -5.77
N GLY A 101 -4.81 -7.73 -6.94
CA GLY A 101 -5.86 -7.51 -7.93
C GLY A 101 -5.77 -6.14 -8.58
N THR A 102 -6.93 -5.61 -8.95
CA THR A 102 -7.06 -4.36 -9.69
C THR A 102 -7.55 -3.24 -8.81
N VAL A 103 -6.87 -2.09 -8.86
CA VAL A 103 -7.23 -0.87 -8.15
C VAL A 103 -7.39 0.26 -9.17
N GLU A 104 -8.62 0.73 -9.33
CA GLU A 104 -8.94 1.88 -10.16
C GLU A 104 -8.67 3.18 -9.39
N LEU A 105 -7.98 4.10 -10.05
CA LEU A 105 -7.75 5.47 -9.61
C LEU A 105 -8.51 6.41 -10.54
N MET A 106 -9.48 7.13 -9.98
CA MET A 106 -10.34 8.02 -10.77
C MET A 106 -9.63 9.35 -11.07
N GLY A 107 -10.16 10.09 -12.04
CA GLY A 107 -9.53 11.32 -12.53
C GLY A 107 -9.38 12.43 -11.50
N SER A 108 -8.32 13.22 -11.68
CA SER A 108 -8.05 14.42 -10.89
C SER A 108 -8.85 15.65 -11.33
N ASN A 109 -9.45 15.62 -12.53
CA ASN A 109 -10.23 16.73 -13.12
C ASN A 109 -9.61 18.12 -12.88
N CYS A 110 -8.30 18.25 -13.11
CA CYS A 110 -7.54 19.44 -12.77
C CYS A 110 -6.61 19.87 -13.91
N TRP A 111 -6.30 21.16 -13.96
CA TRP A 111 -5.46 21.75 -15.01
C TRP A 111 -3.99 21.88 -14.59
N GLU A 112 -3.71 21.91 -13.29
CA GLU A 112 -2.38 22.16 -12.70
C GLU A 112 -1.62 20.88 -12.34
N GLY A 113 -2.25 19.72 -12.58
CA GLY A 113 -1.61 18.42 -12.54
C GLY A 113 -2.48 17.36 -11.88
N THR A 114 -1.95 16.15 -11.80
CA THR A 114 -2.54 15.00 -11.11
C THR A 114 -2.14 14.98 -9.63
N PHE A 115 -2.82 14.14 -8.86
CA PHE A 115 -2.37 13.72 -7.53
C PHE A 115 -1.18 12.76 -7.63
N PHE A 116 -0.38 12.68 -6.56
CA PHE A 116 0.72 11.73 -6.45
C PHE A 116 0.21 10.39 -5.94
N VAL A 117 0.84 9.32 -6.40
CA VAL A 117 0.51 7.96 -5.95
C VAL A 117 1.75 7.33 -5.34
N PHE A 118 1.62 6.91 -4.09
CA PHE A 118 2.61 6.11 -3.39
C PHE A 118 2.01 4.75 -3.07
N VAL A 119 2.81 3.69 -3.22
CA VAL A 119 2.36 2.31 -2.98
C VAL A 119 3.34 1.67 -2.00
N GLU A 120 2.86 1.41 -0.80
CA GLU A 120 3.59 0.61 0.18
C GLU A 120 3.19 -0.85 0.01
N LEU A 121 4.15 -1.66 -0.45
CA LEU A 121 3.93 -3.09 -0.64
C LEU A 121 3.95 -3.80 0.70
N ASP A 122 3.09 -4.79 0.85
CA ASP A 122 3.30 -5.78 1.89
C ASP A 122 4.64 -6.41 1.69
N ALA A 123 5.39 -6.59 2.78
CA ALA A 123 6.52 -7.50 2.76
C ALA A 123 5.99 -8.80 2.15
N ALA A 124 6.47 -9.14 0.95
CA ALA A 124 6.08 -10.36 0.28
C ALA A 124 6.22 -11.47 1.31
N ALA A 125 5.20 -12.33 1.44
CA ALA A 125 5.19 -13.46 2.37
C ALA A 125 6.37 -14.41 2.07
N GLY A 126 7.55 -14.01 2.54
CA GLY A 126 8.86 -14.45 2.08
C GLY A 126 9.98 -14.01 3.01
N GLU A 127 9.69 -13.18 4.02
CA GLU A 127 10.46 -13.19 5.27
C GLU A 127 9.75 -14.04 6.32
N SER A 128 9.78 -15.37 6.14
CA SER A 128 9.76 -16.27 7.30
C SER A 128 11.10 -16.11 8.04
N ARG A 129 11.26 -15.01 8.77
CA ARG A 129 12.37 -14.84 9.69
C ARG A 129 12.14 -15.76 10.89
N GLY A 130 12.81 -16.91 10.85
CA GLY A 130 13.34 -17.58 12.03
C GLY A 130 12.31 -18.14 13.01
N GLY A 131 11.54 -19.14 12.58
CA GLY A 131 11.11 -20.16 13.52
C GLY A 131 12.35 -20.92 13.97
N THR A 132 12.85 -20.62 15.16
CA THR A 132 13.89 -21.40 15.83
C THR A 132 13.40 -22.85 15.88
N ALA A 133 14.00 -23.72 15.07
CA ALA A 133 13.84 -25.14 15.23
C ALA A 133 14.36 -25.48 16.62
N ALA A 134 13.45 -25.67 17.57
CA ALA A 134 13.76 -26.30 18.84
C ALA A 134 14.34 -27.68 18.51
N ALA A 135 15.63 -27.85 18.76
CA ALA A 135 16.32 -29.11 18.61
C ALA A 135 15.59 -30.17 19.45
N PRO A 136 15.19 -31.32 18.88
CA PRO A 136 14.77 -32.44 19.69
C PRO A 136 15.99 -32.99 20.42
N SER A 137 15.93 -33.01 21.75
CA SER A 137 16.93 -33.62 22.63
C SER A 137 17.22 -35.07 22.21
N PRO A 138 18.49 -35.51 22.24
CA PRO A 138 18.83 -36.90 21.97
C PRO A 138 18.38 -37.79 23.15
N GLY A 139 17.24 -38.46 22.98
CA GLY A 139 16.82 -39.57 23.83
C GLY A 139 17.54 -40.84 23.40
N THR A 140 18.51 -41.28 24.22
CA THR A 140 19.27 -42.51 24.03
C THR A 140 18.38 -43.76 24.13
N SER A 141 18.50 -44.58 23.09
CA SER A 141 18.15 -46.00 22.90
C SER A 141 18.21 -46.91 24.14
N ALA A 142 17.24 -47.85 24.27
CA ALA A 142 17.40 -49.31 24.05
C ALA A 142 16.21 -50.13 24.69
N PRO A 143 16.09 -51.47 24.52
CA PRO A 143 15.31 -52.15 23.47
C PRO A 143 14.23 -53.13 24.06
N PRO A 144 13.43 -53.85 23.24
CA PRO A 144 12.31 -54.66 23.75
C PRO A 144 12.79 -56.05 24.22
N ARG A 145 12.12 -56.58 25.26
CA ARG A 145 12.17 -58.02 25.59
C ARG A 145 10.81 -58.66 25.42
N ARG A 146 10.86 -59.82 24.76
CA ARG A 146 9.79 -60.72 24.33
C ARG A 146 9.71 -61.89 25.32
N GLY A 147 8.52 -62.48 25.43
CA GLY A 147 8.25 -63.78 26.07
C GLY A 147 7.46 -63.62 27.38
N SER A 148 6.46 -64.42 27.71
CA SER A 148 5.93 -65.66 27.10
C SER A 148 4.63 -66.05 27.84
N GLU A 149 3.71 -66.64 27.07
CA GLU A 149 2.74 -67.71 27.38
C GLU A 149 2.09 -67.84 28.77
N GLY A 150 0.75 -67.97 28.74
CA GLY A 150 -0.04 -68.73 29.70
C GLY A 150 -1.44 -69.00 29.12
N PRO A 151 -1.88 -70.26 28.94
CA PRO A 151 -3.23 -70.60 28.48
C PRO A 151 -4.17 -70.88 29.67
N ALA A 152 -5.48 -70.67 29.48
CA ALA A 152 -6.55 -71.62 29.85
C ALA A 152 -7.95 -70.97 29.78
N SER A 153 -8.78 -71.57 28.94
CA SER A 153 -10.19 -71.95 29.13
C SER A 153 -11.13 -71.10 29.99
N GLN A 154 -12.25 -70.70 29.39
CA GLN A 154 -13.59 -71.27 29.63
C GLN A 154 -14.55 -70.91 28.49
#